data_AF-A0A351DVB7-F1
#
_entry.id   AF-A0A351DVB7-F1
#
_cell.length_a   1.000
_cell.length_b   1.000
_cell.length_c   1.000
_cell.angle_alpha   90.00
_cell.angle_beta   90.00
_cell.angle_gamma   90.00
#
_symmetry.space_group_name_H-M   'P 1'
#
loop_
_entity.id
_entity.type
_entity.pdbx_description
1 polymer ?
#
loop_
_entity_poly.entity_id
_entity_poly.type
_entity_poly.pdbx_seq_one_letter_code
_entity_poly.pdbx_strand_id
1 'polypeptide(L)'
;GRGNGDQVKAKVADFNNSFFGSKRLKVTSNLLDRSTQVVLVKSFPNMREGMDYYTVFTGNREGLIEVNSSGYEMVLISNENYVALFKNKNVIGYAQFFAQQYLSGQ
;
A
#
# COMPACT_ATOMS: atom_id res chain seq x y z
N GLY A 1 18.20 -9.30 -3.12
CA GLY A 1 18.87 -8.06 -2.66
C GLY A 1 17.92 -7.31 -1.74
N ARG A 2 18.38 -6.95 -0.54
CA ARG A 2 17.68 -6.03 0.37
C ARG A 2 17.85 -4.63 -0.21
N GLY A 3 16.88 -4.11 -0.94
CA GLY A 3 17.07 -2.81 -1.62
C GLY A 3 15.78 -2.11 -2.04
N ASN A 4 14.73 -2.85 -2.41
CA ASN A 4 13.55 -2.23 -3.02
C ASN A 4 12.59 -1.60 -2.00
N GLY A 5 12.23 -2.30 -0.91
CA GLY A 5 11.20 -1.78 -0.01
C GLY A 5 11.60 -0.58 0.85
N ASP A 6 12.90 -0.36 1.11
CA ASP A 6 13.35 0.86 1.82
C ASP A 6 13.31 2.09 0.91
N GLN A 7 13.63 1.93 -0.38
CA GLN A 7 13.47 2.99 -1.38
C GLN A 7 11.99 3.32 -1.59
N VAL A 8 11.13 2.31 -1.71
CA VAL A 8 9.68 2.52 -1.83
C VAL A 8 9.14 3.20 -0.57
N LYS A 9 9.55 2.76 0.62
CA LYS A 9 9.18 3.42 1.88
C LYS A 9 9.56 4.91 1.88
N ALA A 10 10.76 5.26 1.42
CA ALA A 10 11.19 6.66 1.34
C ALA A 10 10.30 7.47 0.39
N LYS A 11 10.06 6.98 -0.83
CA LYS A 11 9.19 7.65 -1.81
C LYS A 11 7.75 7.83 -1.29
N VAL A 12 7.21 6.81 -0.64
CA VAL A 12 5.87 6.86 -0.02
C VAL A 12 5.84 7.88 1.12
N ALA A 13 6.91 7.98 1.91
CA ALA A 13 7.02 8.98 2.98
C ALA A 13 7.08 10.41 2.44
N ASP A 14 7.85 10.63 1.38
CA ASP A 14 7.95 11.94 0.70
C ASP A 14 6.58 12.35 0.13
N PHE A 15 5.90 11.44 -0.56
CA PHE A 15 4.54 11.65 -1.03
C PHE A 15 3.58 12.00 0.12
N ASN A 16 3.64 11.25 1.22
CA ASN A 16 2.79 11.52 2.39
C ASN A 16 3.03 12.90 2.97
N ASN A 17 4.28 13.35 3.04
CA ASN A 17 4.60 14.69 3.52
C ASN A 17 4.07 15.78 2.60
N SER A 18 4.18 15.59 1.27
CA SER A 18 3.72 16.57 0.28
C SER A 18 2.20 16.67 0.17
N PHE A 19 1.46 15.56 0.26
CA PHE A 19 0.02 15.52 -0.04
C PHE A 19 -0.88 15.23 1.17
N PHE A 20 -0.33 14.60 2.21
CA PHE A 20 -1.07 14.13 3.38
C PHE A 20 -0.39 14.53 4.70
N GLY A 21 0.45 15.57 4.70
CA GLY A 21 1.29 15.94 5.85
C GLY A 21 0.50 16.22 7.13
N SER A 22 -0.71 16.79 7.00
CA SER A 22 -1.64 17.00 8.12
C SER A 22 -2.13 15.70 8.76
N LYS A 23 -2.18 14.59 8.01
CA LYS A 23 -2.63 13.28 8.49
C LYS A 23 -1.56 12.53 9.28
N ARG A 24 -0.30 12.97 9.26
CA ARG A 24 0.83 12.36 9.99
C ARG A 24 0.92 10.83 9.82
N LEU A 25 0.74 10.37 8.59
CA LEU A 25 0.78 8.95 8.24
C LEU A 25 2.17 8.36 8.50
N LYS A 26 2.21 7.16 9.06
CA LYS A 26 3.41 6.35 9.29
C LYS A 26 3.57 5.36 8.16
N VAL A 27 4.79 5.28 7.63
CA VAL A 27 5.17 4.31 6.60
C VAL A 27 6.13 3.29 7.22
N THR A 28 5.82 2.01 7.09
CA THR A 28 6.65 0.91 7.57
C THR A 28 6.91 -0.08 6.45
N SER A 29 8.09 -0.70 6.46
CA SER A 29 8.50 -1.71 5.49
C SER A 29 8.82 -2.98 6.28
N ASN A 30 8.15 -4.07 5.97
CA ASN A 30 8.26 -5.35 6.69
C ASN A 30 8.42 -6.51 5.70
N LEU A 31 9.08 -7.58 6.13
CA LEU A 31 9.08 -8.83 5.39
C LEU A 31 7.86 -9.66 5.77
N LEU A 32 7.04 -10.02 4.78
CA LEU A 32 5.95 -10.98 4.94
C LEU A 32 6.49 -12.41 4.96
N ASP A 33 7.49 -12.68 4.12
CA ASP A 33 8.26 -13.92 4.08
C ASP A 33 9.71 -13.67 3.59
N ARG A 34 10.45 -14.72 3.21
CA ARG A 34 11.85 -14.61 2.77
C ARG A 34 12.04 -13.87 1.45
N SER A 35 11.01 -13.81 0.61
CA SER A 35 10.99 -13.22 -0.73
C SER A 35 10.05 -12.02 -0.85
N THR A 36 9.04 -11.92 0.02
CA THR A 36 7.96 -10.94 -0.09
C THR A 36 8.14 -9.83 0.93
N GLN A 37 8.30 -8.61 0.44
CA GLN A 37 8.36 -7.39 1.23
C GLN A 37 7.07 -6.59 1.06
N VAL A 38 6.53 -6.07 2.16
CA VAL A 38 5.33 -5.23 2.18
C VAL A 38 5.67 -3.85 2.72
N VAL A 39 5.11 -2.82 2.10
CA VAL A 39 5.15 -1.45 2.59
C VAL A 39 3.74 -1.08 3.07
N LEU A 40 3.62 -0.72 4.35
CA LEU A 40 2.35 -0.34 4.97
C LEU A 40 2.33 1.15 5.26
N VAL A 41 1.24 1.80 4.88
CA VAL A 41 0.90 3.17 5.27
C VAL A 41 -0.24 3.10 6.28
N LYS A 42 -0.07 3.72 7.45
CA LYS A 42 -1.05 3.71 8.53
C LYS A 42 -0.99 4.96 9.39
N SER A 43 -2.03 5.32 10.13
CA SER A 43 -3.35 4.69 10.21
C SER A 43 -4.38 5.55 9.49
N PHE A 44 -5.30 4.91 8.79
CA PHE A 44 -6.51 5.54 8.29
C PHE A 44 -7.66 5.24 9.26
N PRO A 45 -8.49 6.24 9.63
CA PRO A 45 -9.55 6.05 10.61
C PRO A 45 -10.72 5.22 10.08
N ASN A 46 -10.91 5.17 8.76
CA ASN A 46 -11.97 4.41 8.12
C ASN A 46 -11.61 4.05 6.66
N MET A 47 -12.42 3.19 6.05
CA MET A 47 -12.24 2.73 4.67
C MET A 47 -12.26 3.88 3.66
N ARG A 48 -13.13 4.87 3.86
CA ARG A 48 -13.25 6.02 2.94
C ARG A 48 -11.93 6.79 2.85
N GLU A 49 -11.34 7.15 3.97
CA GLU A 49 -10.06 7.86 3.97
C GLU A 49 -8.90 7.03 3.38
N GLY A 50 -8.96 5.71 3.55
CA GLY A 50 -8.02 4.79 2.92
C GLY A 50 -8.19 4.75 1.39
N MET A 51 -9.43 4.70 0.90
CA MET A 51 -9.72 4.73 -0.54
C MET A 51 -9.39 6.08 -1.19
N ASP A 52 -9.62 7.19 -0.48
CA ASP A 52 -9.20 8.52 -0.93
C ASP A 52 -7.68 8.57 -1.11
N TYR A 53 -6.94 8.05 -0.13
CA TYR A 53 -5.48 7.92 -0.22
C TYR A 53 -5.06 7.04 -1.41
N TYR A 54 -5.66 5.85 -1.53
CA TYR A 54 -5.38 4.90 -2.60
C TYR A 54 -5.55 5.57 -3.98
N THR A 55 -6.67 6.25 -4.22
CA THR A 55 -6.98 6.91 -5.49
C THR A 55 -5.93 7.98 -5.86
N VAL A 56 -5.48 8.76 -4.87
CA VAL A 56 -4.45 9.79 -5.09
C VAL A 56 -3.08 9.13 -5.31
N PHE A 57 -2.77 8.07 -4.58
CA PHE A 57 -1.49 7.36 -4.66
C PHE A 57 -1.33 6.60 -6.00
N THR A 58 -2.37 5.90 -6.44
CA THR A 58 -2.36 5.17 -7.73
C THR A 58 -2.56 6.09 -8.93
N GLY A 59 -2.91 7.37 -8.70
CA GLY A 59 -2.92 8.37 -9.76
C GLY A 59 -1.52 8.56 -10.37
N ASN A 60 -1.44 8.70 -11.69
CA ASN A 60 -0.20 8.86 -12.47
C ASN A 60 0.55 10.17 -12.15
N ARG A 61 1.14 10.26 -10.96
CA ARG A 61 1.95 11.39 -10.49
C ARG A 61 3.43 11.08 -10.69
N GLU A 62 4.19 12.05 -11.20
CA GLU A 62 5.61 11.89 -11.56
C GLU A 62 6.46 11.21 -10.48
N GLY A 63 6.27 11.58 -9.20
CA GLY A 63 7.02 10.99 -8.07
C GLY A 63 6.66 9.54 -7.71
N LEU A 64 5.53 9.02 -8.22
CA LEU A 64 5.04 7.67 -7.95
C LEU A 64 5.09 6.77 -9.19
N ILE A 65 5.45 7.27 -10.38
CA ILE A 65 5.53 6.48 -11.61
C ILE A 65 6.39 5.23 -11.40
N GLU A 66 7.57 5.38 -10.80
CA GLU A 66 8.45 4.24 -10.54
C GLU A 66 7.84 3.22 -9.57
N VAL A 67 7.09 3.66 -8.55
CA VAL A 67 6.43 2.75 -7.60
C VAL A 67 5.25 2.04 -8.28
N ASN A 68 4.44 2.78 -9.02
CA ASN A 68 3.26 2.28 -9.72
C ASN A 68 3.64 1.36 -10.89
N SER A 69 4.83 1.54 -11.48
CA SER A 69 5.31 0.74 -12.62
C SER A 69 6.28 -0.39 -12.23
N SER A 70 6.68 -0.49 -10.96
CA SER A 70 7.64 -1.53 -10.49
C SER A 70 6.98 -2.86 -10.11
N GLY A 71 5.69 -3.03 -10.45
CA GLY A 71 4.96 -4.29 -10.23
C GLY A 71 4.52 -4.51 -8.79
N TYR A 72 4.41 -3.44 -7.98
CA TYR A 72 3.79 -3.53 -6.67
C TYR A 72 2.27 -3.66 -6.78
N GLU A 73 1.73 -4.66 -6.09
CA GLU A 73 0.29 -4.77 -5.86
C GLU A 73 -0.14 -3.76 -4.81
N MET A 74 -1.07 -2.87 -5.17
CA MET A 74 -1.62 -1.86 -4.26
C MET A 74 -3.00 -2.29 -3.81
N VAL A 75 -3.18 -2.39 -2.49
CA VAL A 75 -4.44 -2.86 -1.90
C VAL A 75 -4.77 -2.06 -0.66
N LEU A 76 -6.07 -1.88 -0.40
CA LEU A 76 -6.53 -1.47 0.91
C LEU A 76 -6.80 -2.71 1.78
N ILE A 77 -6.40 -2.65 3.04
CA ILE A 77 -6.53 -3.78 3.95
C ILE A 77 -6.89 -3.33 5.37
N SER A 78 -7.89 -4.00 5.96
CA SER A 78 -8.24 -3.83 7.38
C SER A 78 -7.20 -4.51 8.27
N ASN A 79 -7.16 -4.14 9.55
CA ASN A 79 -6.26 -4.82 10.50
C ASN A 79 -6.55 -6.33 10.59
N GLU A 80 -7.83 -6.72 10.58
CA GLU A 80 -8.27 -8.11 10.63
C GLU A 80 -7.81 -8.90 9.39
N ASN A 81 -8.03 -8.33 8.20
CA ASN A 81 -7.58 -8.94 6.94
C ASN A 81 -6.05 -8.98 6.85
N TYR A 82 -5.34 -7.99 7.39
CA TYR A 82 -3.88 -7.98 7.41
C TYR A 82 -3.32 -9.12 8.28
N VAL A 83 -3.94 -9.41 9.42
CA VAL A 83 -3.56 -10.57 10.24
C VAL A 83 -3.81 -11.88 9.47
N ALA A 84 -4.92 -11.99 8.75
CA ALA A 84 -5.21 -13.16 7.92
C ALA A 84 -4.21 -13.31 6.76
N LEU A 85 -3.88 -12.20 6.08
CA LEU A 85 -2.87 -12.16 5.02
C LEU A 85 -1.51 -12.59 5.56
N PHE A 86 -1.12 -12.13 6.75
CA PHE A 86 0.16 -12.50 7.37
C PHE A 86 0.25 -14.00 7.68
N LYS A 87 -0.86 -14.62 8.09
CA LYS A 87 -0.94 -16.07 8.34
C LYS A 87 -0.91 -16.88 7.05
N ASN A 88 -1.70 -16.48 6.05
CA ASN A 88 -1.92 -17.24 4.82
C ASN A 88 -0.86 -16.97 3.74
N LYS A 89 -0.17 -15.82 3.82
CA LYS A 89 0.86 -15.34 2.88
C LYS A 89 0.39 -15.22 1.41
N ASN A 90 -0.92 -15.22 1.18
CA ASN A 90 -1.50 -15.14 -0.15
C ASN A 90 -1.78 -13.68 -0.55
N VAL A 91 -0.72 -12.94 -0.91
CA VAL A 91 -0.82 -11.53 -1.33
C VAL A 91 -1.60 -11.40 -2.64
N ILE A 92 -1.29 -12.25 -3.63
CA ILE A 92 -1.94 -12.21 -4.94
C ILE A 92 -3.45 -12.47 -4.82
N GLY A 93 -3.84 -13.49 -4.05
CA GLY A 93 -5.26 -13.79 -3.82
C GLY A 93 -5.99 -12.65 -3.11
N TYR A 94 -5.33 -11.99 -2.14
CA TYR A 94 -5.92 -10.82 -1.50
C TYR A 94 -6.04 -9.63 -2.47
N ALA A 95 -5.05 -9.39 -3.33
CA ALA A 95 -5.10 -8.33 -4.34
C ALA A 95 -6.23 -8.57 -5.36
N GLN A 96 -6.43 -9.82 -5.80
CA GLN A 96 -7.54 -10.20 -6.66
C GLN A 96 -8.89 -10.00 -5.98
N PHE A 97 -9.03 -10.44 -4.72
CA PHE A 97 -10.22 -10.18 -3.91
C PHE A 97 -10.49 -8.68 -3.79
N PHE A 98 -9.46 -7.89 -3.49
CA PHE A 98 -9.57 -6.44 -3.36
C PHE A 98 -10.07 -5.81 -4.66
N ALA A 99 -9.47 -6.16 -5.80
CA ALA A 99 -9.90 -5.66 -7.10
C ALA A 99 -11.37 -6.01 -7.41
N GLN A 100 -11.79 -7.25 -7.14
CA GLN A 100 -13.16 -7.72 -7.39
C GLN A 100 -14.22 -7.17 -6.43
N GLN A 101 -13.83 -6.73 -5.23
CA GLN A 101 -14.79 -6.24 -4.24
C GLN A 101 -14.84 -4.71 -4.16
N TYR A 102 -13.72 -4.04 -4.44
CA TYR A 102 -13.57 -2.60 -4.23
C TYR A 102 -13.29 -1.79 -5.50
N LEU A 103 -12.81 -2.41 -6.59
CA LEU A 103 -12.49 -1.71 -7.83
C LEU A 103 -13.49 -1.99 -8.97
N SER A 104 -14.10 -3.18 -9.04
CA SER A 104 -15.03 -3.55 -10.11
C SER A 104 -16.40 -2.87 -10.06
N GLY A 105 -16.65 -2.03 -9.04
CA GLY A 105 -17.87 -1.23 -8.89
C GLY A 105 -17.68 0.28 -9.05
N GLN A 106 -16.49 0.71 -9.50
CA GLN A 106 -16.21 2.12 -9.84
C GLN A 106 -16.45 2.41 -11.32
#